data_AF-A0A963TKY9-F1
#
_entry.id   AF-A0A963TKY9-F1
#
_cell.length_a   1.000
_cell.length_b   1.000
_cell.length_c   1.000
_cell.angle_alpha   90.00
_cell.angle_beta   90.00
_cell.angle_gamma   90.00
#
_symmetry.space_group_name_H-M   'P 1'
#
loop_
_entity.id
_entity.type
_entity.pdbx_description
1 polymer ?
#
loop_
_entity_poly.entity_id
_entity_poly.type
_entity_poly.pdbx_seq_one_letter_code
_entity_poly.pdbx_strand_id
1 'polypeptide(L)'
;DMTIHDLDMARFILNEEVTHVFATGSRLVDPALMERLDDHDTVTVVLTTSGGKQAIITNSRRATYGYDQRVEALGSGGMAISGNRRPHEMTLHSARFTNRAEPLLNFFIERYREAFDAEITEFVDAIEGARAPSVGFEDGRMALVLAEAALKSVAEGRLVAVREIA
;
A
#
# COMPACT_ATOMS: atom_id res chain seq x y z
N ASP A 1 -5.06 4.92 8.28
CA ASP A 1 -3.81 4.48 8.92
C ASP A 1 -2.98 3.61 7.98
N MET A 2 -3.37 2.38 7.67
CA MET A 2 -2.56 1.46 6.87
C MET A 2 -2.55 1.77 5.36
N THR A 3 -3.74 1.82 4.74
CA THR A 3 -3.91 1.89 3.28
C THR A 3 -3.37 3.18 2.66
N ILE A 4 -3.11 4.23 3.45
CA ILE A 4 -2.63 5.52 2.94
C ILE A 4 -1.31 5.40 2.18
N HIS A 5 -0.41 4.51 2.62
CA HIS A 5 0.84 4.22 1.94
C HIS A 5 0.62 3.56 0.58
N ASP A 6 -0.36 2.65 0.48
CA ASP A 6 -0.68 1.97 -0.77
C ASP A 6 -1.40 2.91 -1.76
N LEU A 7 -2.19 3.87 -1.25
CA LEU A 7 -2.84 4.89 -2.06
C LEU A 7 -1.82 5.84 -2.69
N ASP A 8 -0.82 6.27 -1.90
CA ASP A 8 0.29 7.06 -2.40
C ASP A 8 1.15 6.26 -3.40
N MET A 9 1.49 5.01 -3.06
CA MET A 9 2.21 4.09 -3.96
C MET A 9 1.46 3.87 -5.28
N ALA A 10 0.14 3.72 -5.25
CA ALA A 10 -0.66 3.55 -6.45
C ALA A 10 -0.58 4.80 -7.35
N ARG A 11 -0.66 6.01 -6.77
CA ARG A 11 -0.48 7.27 -7.53
C ARG A 11 0.92 7.33 -8.15
N PHE A 12 1.95 7.02 -7.37
CA PHE A 12 3.34 7.00 -7.83
C PHE A 12 3.56 6.05 -9.01
N ILE A 13 3.06 4.81 -8.92
CA ILE A 13 3.25 3.78 -9.96
C ILE A 13 2.39 4.05 -11.20
N LEU A 14 1.12 4.45 -11.03
CA LEU A 14 0.22 4.70 -12.15
C LEU A 14 0.57 5.99 -12.91
N ASN A 15 1.24 6.91 -12.23
CA ASN A 15 1.61 8.24 -12.71
C ASN A 15 0.44 8.95 -13.41
N GLU A 16 -0.74 8.82 -12.80
CA GLU A 16 -2.00 9.37 -13.28
C GLU A 16 -2.99 9.47 -12.13
N GLU A 17 -3.78 10.54 -12.11
CA GLU A 17 -4.70 10.80 -11.02
C GLU A 17 -5.88 9.81 -10.99
N VAL A 18 -6.18 9.36 -9.77
CA VAL A 18 -7.32 8.48 -9.48
C VAL A 18 -8.60 9.31 -9.48
N THR A 19 -9.62 8.82 -10.18
CA THR A 19 -10.92 9.51 -10.30
C THR A 19 -12.05 8.78 -9.58
N HIS A 20 -11.93 7.47 -9.39
CA HIS A 20 -12.93 6.65 -8.72
C HIS A 20 -12.30 5.63 -7.78
N VAL A 21 -12.99 5.38 -6.67
CA VAL A 21 -12.61 4.43 -5.62
C VAL A 21 -13.80 3.53 -5.30
N PHE A 22 -13.58 2.22 -5.29
CA PHE A 22 -14.49 1.24 -4.71
C PHE A 22 -13.77 0.47 -3.61
N ALA A 23 -14.39 0.27 -2.45
CA ALA A 23 -13.77 -0.44 -1.35
C ALA A 23 -14.75 -1.36 -0.61
N THR A 24 -14.22 -2.46 -0.08
CA THR A 24 -14.92 -3.35 0.85
C THR A 24 -14.04 -3.61 2.06
N GLY A 25 -14.66 -3.68 3.24
CA GLY A 25 -14.00 -3.92 4.51
C GLY A 25 -14.66 -5.05 5.30
N SER A 26 -13.89 -5.77 6.10
CA SER A 26 -14.36 -6.85 6.98
C SER A 26 -13.56 -6.87 8.28
N ARG A 27 -14.10 -7.57 9.28
CA ARG A 27 -13.54 -7.74 10.63
C ARG A 27 -13.22 -9.21 10.87
N LEU A 28 -12.10 -9.69 10.33
CA LEU A 28 -11.72 -11.12 10.27
C LEU A 28 -10.57 -11.50 11.20
N VAL A 29 -9.76 -10.53 11.64
CA VAL A 29 -8.59 -10.76 12.49
C VAL A 29 -8.98 -10.74 13.96
N ASP A 30 -9.66 -9.67 14.39
CA ASP A 30 -10.21 -9.51 15.73
C ASP A 30 -11.59 -8.80 15.64
N PRO A 31 -12.67 -9.59 15.43
CA PRO A 31 -14.00 -9.03 15.20
C PRO A 31 -14.48 -8.12 16.33
N ALA A 32 -14.23 -8.50 17.59
CA ALA A 32 -14.69 -7.77 18.76
C ALA A 32 -13.96 -6.43 18.92
N LEU A 33 -12.65 -6.40 18.68
CA LEU A 33 -11.88 -5.15 18.71
C LEU A 33 -12.33 -4.20 17.61
N MET A 34 -12.47 -4.70 16.38
CA MET A 34 -12.89 -3.90 15.24
C MET A 34 -14.31 -3.37 15.38
N GLU A 35 -15.22 -4.14 16.00
CA GLU A 35 -16.57 -3.67 16.31
C GLU A 35 -16.57 -2.52 17.32
N ARG A 36 -15.75 -2.63 18.37
CA ARG A 36 -15.62 -1.56 19.37
C ARG A 36 -15.01 -0.28 18.81
N LEU A 37 -14.09 -0.39 17.85
CA LEU A 37 -13.41 0.75 17.23
C LEU A 37 -14.13 1.30 16.00
N ASP A 38 -15.18 0.61 15.54
CA ASP A 38 -15.82 0.83 14.25
C ASP A 38 -14.83 0.86 13.07
N ASP A 39 -13.91 -0.11 13.05
CA ASP A 39 -12.82 -0.19 12.06
C ASP A 39 -12.87 -1.52 11.27
N HIS A 40 -12.02 -1.65 10.25
CA HIS A 40 -11.83 -2.84 9.43
C HIS A 40 -10.39 -3.33 9.51
N ASP A 41 -10.22 -4.64 9.67
CA ASP A 41 -8.89 -5.28 9.72
C ASP A 41 -8.49 -5.96 8.41
N THR A 42 -9.44 -6.14 7.49
CA THR A 42 -9.26 -6.77 6.19
C THR A 42 -10.00 -5.95 5.14
N VAL A 43 -9.28 -5.37 4.18
CA VAL A 43 -9.84 -4.39 3.22
C VAL A 43 -9.33 -4.67 1.82
N THR A 44 -10.21 -4.52 0.82
CA THR A 44 -9.85 -4.46 -0.59
C THR A 44 -10.29 -3.13 -1.17
N VAL A 45 -9.42 -2.44 -1.89
CA VAL A 45 -9.70 -1.18 -2.58
C VAL A 45 -9.38 -1.33 -4.07
N VAL A 46 -10.27 -0.85 -4.93
CA VAL A 46 -10.12 -0.76 -6.38
C VAL A 46 -10.11 0.70 -6.78
N LEU A 47 -9.06 1.13 -7.46
CA LEU A 47 -8.86 2.49 -7.95
C LEU A 47 -9.01 2.52 -9.47
N THR A 48 -9.58 3.59 -10.01
CA THR A 48 -9.62 3.85 -11.47
C THR A 48 -9.16 5.26 -11.76
N THR A 49 -8.20 5.39 -12.68
CA THR A 49 -7.65 6.69 -13.13
C THR A 49 -8.47 7.32 -14.25
N SER A 50 -8.18 8.57 -14.59
CA SER A 50 -8.88 9.29 -15.69
C SER A 50 -8.83 8.56 -17.04
N GLY A 51 -7.72 7.90 -17.35
CA GLY A 51 -7.46 7.15 -18.57
C GLY A 51 -7.86 5.69 -18.48
N GLY A 52 -8.45 5.26 -17.37
CA GLY A 52 -8.98 3.90 -17.17
C GLY A 52 -7.95 2.87 -16.69
N LYS A 53 -6.73 3.27 -16.31
CA LYS A 53 -5.81 2.39 -15.56
C LYS A 53 -6.43 2.02 -14.23
N GLN A 54 -6.17 0.80 -13.76
CA GLN A 54 -6.74 0.27 -12.54
C GLN A 54 -5.63 -0.17 -11.57
N ALA A 55 -5.90 -0.04 -10.27
CA ALA A 55 -5.07 -0.63 -9.23
C ALA A 55 -5.96 -1.34 -8.20
N ILE A 56 -5.47 -2.44 -7.66
CA ILE A 56 -6.12 -3.21 -6.60
C ILE A 56 -5.18 -3.25 -5.41
N ILE A 57 -5.68 -2.84 -4.25
CA ILE A 57 -4.95 -2.85 -2.99
C ILE A 57 -5.66 -3.83 -2.06
N THR A 58 -4.90 -4.72 -1.44
CA THR A 58 -5.42 -5.64 -0.41
C THR A 58 -4.61 -5.48 0.86
N ASN A 59 -5.30 -5.22 1.96
CA ASN A 59 -4.69 -5.06 3.27
C ASN A 59 -5.29 -6.06 4.27
N SER A 60 -4.43 -6.52 5.18
CA SER A 60 -4.80 -7.29 6.36
C SER A 60 -3.94 -6.84 7.53
N ARG A 61 -4.55 -6.65 8.71
CA ARG A 61 -3.80 -6.38 9.95
C ARG A 61 -3.00 -7.59 10.45
N ARG A 62 -3.16 -8.77 9.85
CA ARG A 62 -2.41 -9.98 10.24
C ARG A 62 -1.91 -10.78 9.03
N ALA A 63 -0.60 -10.96 8.98
CA ALA A 63 0.09 -11.95 8.16
C ALA A 63 1.03 -12.75 9.07
N THR A 64 0.72 -14.03 9.31
CA THR A 64 1.45 -14.88 10.27
C THR A 64 2.88 -15.18 9.85
N TYR A 65 3.22 -14.92 8.59
CA TYR A 65 4.51 -15.19 7.97
C TYR A 65 5.41 -13.94 7.86
N GLY A 66 5.02 -12.82 8.48
CA GLY A 66 5.78 -11.57 8.53
C GLY A 66 5.17 -10.46 7.65
N TYR A 67 5.94 -9.41 7.39
CA TYR A 67 5.43 -8.18 6.77
C TYR A 67 5.34 -8.32 5.24
N ASP A 68 4.14 -8.62 4.73
CA ASP A 68 3.86 -8.78 3.29
C ASP A 68 3.65 -7.42 2.61
N GLN A 69 4.58 -7.04 1.73
CA GLN A 69 4.61 -5.79 0.98
C GLN A 69 5.10 -6.08 -0.44
N ARG A 70 4.17 -6.07 -1.40
CA ARG A 70 4.43 -6.43 -2.81
C ARG A 70 3.74 -5.43 -3.72
N VAL A 71 4.35 -5.22 -4.88
CA VAL A 71 3.78 -4.42 -5.97
C VAL A 71 3.95 -5.18 -7.28
N GLU A 72 2.89 -5.24 -8.07
CA GLU A 72 2.87 -5.82 -9.42
C GLU A 72 2.29 -4.80 -10.38
N ALA A 73 3.02 -4.49 -11.44
CA ALA A 73 2.63 -3.53 -12.47
C ALA A 73 2.65 -4.19 -13.84
N LEU A 74 1.47 -4.38 -14.43
CA LEU A 74 1.27 -4.93 -15.76
C LEU A 74 1.03 -3.80 -16.77
N GLY A 75 1.73 -3.83 -17.90
CA GLY A 75 1.53 -2.93 -19.02
C GLY A 75 1.59 -3.66 -20.37
N SER A 76 1.40 -2.93 -21.46
CA SER A 76 1.39 -3.49 -22.81
C SER A 76 2.71 -4.15 -23.22
N GLY A 77 3.83 -3.75 -22.62
CA GLY A 77 5.16 -4.29 -22.90
C GLY A 77 5.60 -5.44 -21.99
N GLY A 78 4.80 -5.81 -20.98
CA GLY A 78 5.16 -6.82 -20.00
C GLY A 78 4.83 -6.39 -18.57
N MET A 79 5.56 -6.95 -17.61
CA MET A 79 5.23 -6.84 -16.18
C MET A 79 6.48 -6.67 -15.31
N ALA A 80 6.38 -5.84 -14.28
CA ALA A 80 7.37 -5.69 -13.22
C ALA A 80 6.77 -6.12 -11.87
N ILE A 81 7.56 -6.85 -11.06
CA ILE A 81 7.15 -7.33 -9.74
C ILE A 81 8.22 -6.95 -8.72
N SER A 82 7.80 -6.26 -7.65
CA SER A 82 8.58 -6.04 -6.44
C SER A 82 8.10 -7.00 -5.36
N GLY A 83 8.99 -7.88 -4.91
CA GLY A 83 8.70 -8.97 -3.99
C GLY A 83 8.96 -8.64 -2.52
N ASN A 84 8.61 -9.61 -1.67
CA ASN A 84 8.89 -9.52 -0.24
C ASN A 84 10.37 -9.66 0.08
N ARG A 85 10.79 -9.07 1.21
CA ARG A 85 12.15 -9.19 1.74
C ARG A 85 12.22 -10.17 2.90
N ARG A 86 13.27 -10.97 2.92
CA ARG A 86 13.64 -11.86 4.03
C ARG A 86 14.96 -11.40 4.66
N PRO A 87 15.29 -11.86 5.87
CA PRO A 87 16.61 -11.62 6.45
C PRO A 87 17.76 -12.11 5.54
N HIS A 88 17.52 -13.17 4.77
CA HIS A 88 18.44 -13.73 3.80
C HIS A 88 17.71 -14.56 2.73
N GLU A 89 18.39 -14.85 1.62
CA GLU A 89 17.85 -15.61 0.49
C GLU A 89 18.04 -17.15 0.59
N MET A 90 18.51 -17.66 1.74
CA MET A 90 18.71 -19.10 1.93
C MET A 90 17.39 -19.89 1.82
N THR A 91 17.42 -20.96 1.02
CA THR A 91 16.36 -21.95 0.92
C THR A 91 16.86 -23.35 1.28
N LEU A 92 16.04 -24.11 1.99
CA LEU A 92 16.33 -25.49 2.35
C LEU A 92 15.49 -26.46 1.51
N HIS A 93 16.13 -27.54 1.06
CA HIS A 93 15.53 -28.61 0.26
C HIS A 93 15.86 -29.97 0.90
N SER A 94 14.87 -30.86 0.99
CA SER A 94 15.04 -32.21 1.51
C SER A 94 14.01 -33.17 0.88
N ALA A 95 14.07 -34.45 1.24
CA ALA A 95 13.06 -35.42 0.85
C ALA A 95 11.64 -35.10 1.37
N ARG A 96 11.50 -34.16 2.32
CA ARG A 96 10.21 -33.80 2.94
C ARG A 96 9.63 -32.48 2.46
N PHE A 97 10.45 -31.60 1.90
CA PHE A 97 10.03 -30.25 1.50
C PHE A 97 11.00 -29.63 0.50
N THR A 98 10.50 -28.68 -0.25
CA THR A 98 11.28 -27.78 -1.11
C THR A 98 11.01 -26.34 -0.72
N ASN A 99 11.91 -25.41 -1.04
CA ASN A 99 11.72 -23.96 -0.89
C ASN A 99 11.36 -23.50 0.54
N ARG A 100 11.81 -24.21 1.58
CA ARG A 100 11.61 -23.73 2.95
C ARG A 100 12.57 -22.55 3.20
N ALA A 101 12.02 -21.41 3.60
CA ALA A 101 12.75 -20.19 3.91
C ALA A 101 12.31 -19.62 5.26
N GLU A 102 13.15 -18.75 5.84
CA GLU A 102 12.79 -17.95 7.03
C GLU A 102 11.57 -17.07 6.75
N PRO A 103 10.74 -16.73 7.77
CA PRO A 103 9.68 -15.73 7.62
C PRO A 103 10.17 -14.40 7.02
N LEU A 104 9.23 -13.59 6.53
CA LEU A 104 9.55 -12.25 6.05
C LEU A 104 10.10 -11.38 7.18
N LEU A 105 10.83 -10.32 6.82
CA LEU A 105 11.26 -9.32 7.80
C LEU A 105 10.06 -8.83 8.62
N ASN A 106 10.28 -8.65 9.92
CA ASN A 106 9.20 -8.28 10.82
C ASN A 106 9.13 -6.76 10.94
N PHE A 107 7.91 -6.23 10.81
CA PHE A 107 7.57 -4.83 11.06
C PHE A 107 8.35 -3.81 10.18
N PHE A 108 7.90 -2.55 10.22
CA PHE A 108 8.39 -1.55 9.27
C PHE A 108 9.84 -1.11 9.54
N ILE A 109 10.30 -1.09 10.80
CA ILE A 109 11.63 -0.59 11.16
C ILE A 109 12.74 -1.43 10.50
N GLU A 110 12.68 -2.75 10.62
CA GLU A 110 13.68 -3.64 10.02
C GLU A 110 13.54 -3.68 8.49
N ARG A 111 12.29 -3.69 8.00
CA ARG A 111 11.98 -3.79 6.57
C ARG A 111 12.36 -2.55 5.75
N TYR A 112 12.21 -1.37 6.34
CA TYR A 112 12.32 -0.08 5.66
C TYR A 112 13.50 0.78 6.13
N ARG A 113 14.46 0.22 6.87
CA ARG A 113 15.68 0.95 7.27
C ARG A 113 16.32 1.73 6.11
N GLU A 114 16.56 1.06 4.98
CA GLU A 114 17.14 1.71 3.79
C GLU A 114 16.23 2.79 3.19
N ALA A 115 14.90 2.62 3.29
CA ALA A 115 13.95 3.61 2.81
C ALA A 115 13.93 4.85 3.71
N PHE A 116 14.01 4.68 5.04
CA PHE A 116 14.13 5.80 5.98
C PHE A 116 15.46 6.54 5.81
N ASP A 117 16.57 5.81 5.62
CA ASP A 117 17.87 6.43 5.33
C ASP A 117 17.81 7.28 4.04
N ALA A 118 17.16 6.76 3.00
CA ALA A 118 16.95 7.48 1.74
C ALA A 118 16.00 8.69 1.87
N GLU A 119 14.91 8.57 2.62
CA GLU A 119 13.95 9.64 2.87
C GLU A 119 14.61 10.83 3.58
N ILE A 120 15.39 10.57 4.63
CA ILE A 120 16.11 11.63 5.35
C ILE A 120 17.18 12.27 4.46
N THR A 121 17.87 11.47 3.65
CA THR A 121 18.86 11.98 2.69
C THR A 121 18.19 12.91 1.67
N GLU A 122 17.08 12.50 1.07
CA GLU A 122 16.30 13.31 0.12
C GLU A 122 15.84 14.63 0.74
N PHE A 123 15.39 14.60 2.00
CA PHE A 123 14.99 15.81 2.72
C PHE A 123 16.16 16.79 2.90
N VAL A 124 17.32 16.31 3.33
CA VAL A 124 18.53 17.14 3.49
C VAL A 124 18.95 17.71 2.14
N ASP A 125 19.03 16.88 1.10
CA ASP A 125 19.43 17.29 -0.24
C ASP A 125 18.45 18.32 -0.84
N ALA A 126 17.15 18.21 -0.56
CA ALA A 126 16.17 19.18 -1.01
C ALA A 126 16.39 20.56 -0.39
N ILE A 127 16.70 20.61 0.91
CA ILE A 127 17.00 21.85 1.64
C ILE A 127 18.31 22.46 1.15
N GLU A 128 19.40 21.68 1.16
CA GLU A 128 20.74 22.18 0.78
C GLU A 128 20.79 22.61 -0.70
N GLY A 129 20.07 21.89 -1.56
CA GLY A 129 19.94 22.21 -2.98
C GLY A 129 18.94 23.32 -3.32
N ALA A 130 18.21 23.86 -2.33
CA ALA A 130 17.13 24.84 -2.52
C ALA A 130 16.12 24.41 -3.60
N ARG A 131 15.73 23.12 -3.61
CA ARG A 131 14.79 22.52 -4.56
C ARG A 131 13.54 22.03 -3.84
N ALA A 132 12.48 21.79 -4.60
CA ALA A 132 11.31 21.11 -4.05
C ALA A 132 11.66 19.65 -3.66
N PRO A 133 11.07 19.12 -2.58
CA PRO A 133 11.19 17.70 -2.24
C PRO A 133 10.48 16.84 -3.31
N SER A 134 10.93 15.60 -3.46
CA SER A 134 10.30 14.63 -4.37
C SER A 134 8.86 14.27 -4.02
N VAL A 135 8.47 14.39 -2.75
CA VAL A 135 7.10 14.20 -2.26
C VAL A 135 6.61 15.50 -1.64
N GLY A 136 5.51 16.04 -2.17
CA GLY A 136 4.96 17.33 -1.78
C GLY A 136 3.73 17.24 -0.88
N PHE A 137 3.23 18.42 -0.47
CA PHE A 137 1.97 18.52 0.28
C PHE A 137 0.80 17.84 -0.45
N GLU A 138 0.73 18.02 -1.77
CA GLU A 138 -0.38 17.50 -2.57
C GLU A 138 -0.41 15.97 -2.60
N ASP A 139 0.74 15.31 -2.51
CA ASP A 139 0.80 13.84 -2.45
C ASP A 139 0.16 13.31 -1.17
N GLY A 140 0.53 13.90 -0.03
CA GLY A 140 -0.10 13.58 1.25
C GLY A 140 -1.59 13.92 1.28
N ARG A 141 -1.99 15.07 0.72
CA ARG A 141 -3.40 15.48 0.63
C ARG A 141 -4.21 14.51 -0.21
N MET A 142 -3.70 14.11 -1.38
CA MET A 142 -4.41 13.18 -2.27
C MET A 142 -4.50 11.78 -1.67
N ALA A 143 -3.47 11.29 -1.00
CA ALA A 143 -3.56 10.01 -0.29
C ALA A 143 -4.66 10.03 0.78
N LEU A 144 -4.82 11.14 1.51
CA LEU A 144 -5.92 11.33 2.47
C LEU A 144 -7.30 11.38 1.77
N VAL A 145 -7.43 12.16 0.69
CA VAL A 145 -8.69 12.24 -0.07
C VAL A 145 -9.13 10.86 -0.58
N LEU A 146 -8.19 10.05 -1.07
CA LEU A 146 -8.48 8.69 -1.52
C LEU A 146 -8.87 7.76 -0.36
N ALA A 147 -8.28 7.94 0.82
CA ALA A 147 -8.65 7.18 2.02
C ALA A 147 -10.08 7.50 2.46
N GLU A 148 -10.46 8.78 2.47
CA GLU A 148 -11.83 9.23 2.76
C GLU A 148 -12.83 8.70 1.72
N ALA A 149 -12.46 8.70 0.43
CA ALA A 149 -13.26 8.10 -0.63
C ALA A 149 -13.48 6.59 -0.42
N ALA A 150 -12.45 5.87 0.03
CA ALA A 150 -12.55 4.44 0.36
C ALA A 150 -13.49 4.20 1.55
N LEU A 151 -13.38 4.99 2.63
CA LEU A 151 -14.31 4.91 3.77
C LEU A 151 -15.76 5.15 3.35
N LYS A 152 -16.00 6.20 2.56
CA LYS A 152 -17.34 6.48 2.00
C LYS A 152 -17.84 5.32 1.13
N SER A 153 -16.96 4.73 0.32
CA SER A 153 -17.33 3.59 -0.54
C SER A 153 -17.74 2.37 0.27
N VAL A 154 -17.03 2.05 1.36
CA VAL A 154 -17.41 0.95 2.27
C VAL A 154 -18.77 1.23 2.91
N ALA A 155 -18.99 2.45 3.41
CA ALA A 155 -20.22 2.83 4.09
C ALA A 155 -21.45 2.80 3.17
N GLU A 156 -21.30 3.24 1.92
CA GLU A 156 -22.41 3.34 0.95
C GLU A 156 -22.54 2.12 0.03
N GLY A 157 -21.56 1.21 0.03
CA GLY A 157 -21.55 0.00 -0.80
C GLY A 157 -21.51 0.28 -2.30
N ARG A 158 -20.88 1.39 -2.73
CA ARG A 158 -20.85 1.82 -4.13
C ARG A 158 -19.52 2.43 -4.55
N LEU A 159 -19.33 2.58 -5.85
CA LEU A 159 -18.24 3.36 -6.44
C LEU A 159 -18.41 4.84 -6.04
N VAL A 160 -17.32 5.46 -5.56
CA VAL A 160 -17.26 6.88 -5.16
C VAL A 160 -16.34 7.63 -6.11
N ALA A 161 -16.81 8.73 -6.68
CA ALA A 161 -15.95 9.62 -7.45
C ALA A 161 -15.15 10.52 -6.50
N VAL A 162 -13.86 10.72 -6.78
CA VAL A 162 -12.94 11.50 -5.91
C VAL A 162 -13.43 12.94 -5.68
N ARG A 163 -14.06 13.54 -6.68
CA ARG A 163 -14.72 14.87 -6.60
C ARG A 163 -15.88 14.96 -5.60
N GLU A 164 -16.33 13.84 -5.03
CA GLU A 164 -17.34 13.85 -3.96
C GLU A 164 -16.72 14.14 -2.59
N ILE A 165 -15.39 14.09 -2.49
CA ILE A 165 -14.62 14.33 -1.27
C ILE A 165 -13.87 15.67 -1.34
N ALA A 166 -13.32 16.00 -2.52
CA ALA A 166 -12.50 17.18 -2.79
C ALA A 166 -13.12 18.13 -3.81
#